data_AF-A0A974NIW8-F1
#
_entry.id   AF-A0A974NIW8-F1
#
_cell.length_a   1.000
_cell.length_b   1.000
_cell.length_c   1.000
_cell.angle_alpha   90.00
_cell.angle_beta   90.00
_cell.angle_gamma   90.00
#
_symmetry.space_group_name_H-M   'P 1'
#
loop_
_entity.id
_entity.type
_entity.pdbx_description
1 polymer ?
#
loop_
_entity_poly.entity_id
_entity_poly.type
_entity_poly.pdbx_seq_one_letter_code
_entity_poly.pdbx_strand_id
1 'polypeptide(L)'
;MILPIISIVVQDTRHENVKIGPIYGDFFKNAFFIYMLSILFAIVTTLGFLLFIIPGIFLLVLFMGIPFVKVIDNDPFEVVIKQAYLFGKQNFMLLSSLLITFAIVDFVFTYLFSFIAIVFTEQMAIVNWTLLLINMFLLPLYIITVTKIYLSWNGEADSIKEADYIQQLAKYH
;
A
#
# COMPACT_ATOMS: atom_id res chain seq x y z
N MET A 1 6.73 -6.47 4.76
CA MET A 1 7.51 -5.70 3.75
C MET A 1 6.85 -4.36 3.35
N ILE A 2 5.63 -4.06 3.80
CA ILE A 2 4.88 -2.85 3.41
C ILE A 2 5.49 -1.57 4.02
N LEU A 3 5.90 -1.66 5.28
CA LEU A 3 6.37 -0.53 6.10
C LEU A 3 7.54 0.28 5.49
N PRO A 4 8.66 -0.34 5.05
CA PRO A 4 9.76 0.40 4.46
C PRO A 4 9.37 1.13 3.18
N ILE A 5 8.49 0.54 2.37
CA ILE A 5 8.04 1.13 1.10
C ILE A 5 7.21 2.39 1.36
N ILE A 6 6.31 2.36 2.35
CA ILE A 6 5.55 3.56 2.75
C ILE A 6 6.52 4.65 3.23
N SER A 7 7.47 4.34 4.11
CA SER A 7 8.43 5.33 4.62
C SER A 7 9.32 5.91 3.50
N ILE A 8 9.71 5.10 2.49
CA ILE A 8 10.44 5.60 1.31
C ILE A 8 9.60 6.62 0.54
N VAL A 9 8.34 6.31 0.22
CA VAL A 9 7.47 7.22 -0.53
C VAL A 9 7.20 8.50 0.26
N VAL A 10 7.03 8.40 1.58
CA VAL A 10 6.85 9.56 2.45
C VAL A 10 8.10 10.44 2.47
N GLN A 11 9.30 9.86 2.58
CA GLN A 11 10.55 10.63 2.57
C GLN A 11 10.85 11.26 1.20
N ASP A 12 10.58 10.53 0.13
CA ASP A 12 10.68 11.03 -1.25
C ASP A 12 9.74 12.23 -1.44
N THR A 13 8.51 12.13 -0.91
CA THR A 13 7.53 13.22 -0.98
C THR A 13 7.92 14.40 -0.09
N ARG A 14 8.43 14.18 1.14
CA ARG A 14 8.66 15.25 2.14
C ARG A 14 10.03 15.92 2.09
N HIS A 15 11.08 15.24 1.60
CA HIS A 15 12.47 15.69 1.83
C HIS A 15 13.38 15.64 0.59
N GLU A 16 12.88 15.26 -0.58
CA GLU A 16 13.63 15.03 -1.84
C GLU A 16 14.85 14.07 -1.71
N ASN A 17 15.16 13.59 -0.51
CA ASN A 17 16.31 12.76 -0.17
C ASN A 17 15.89 11.67 0.81
N VAL A 18 16.06 10.41 0.39
CA VAL A 18 15.70 9.23 1.17
C VAL A 18 16.88 8.82 2.05
N LYS A 19 16.70 8.80 3.38
CA LYS A 19 17.71 8.34 4.34
C LYS A 19 17.33 6.99 4.92
N ILE A 20 18.27 6.05 4.92
CA ILE A 20 18.03 4.66 5.33
C ILE A 20 17.77 4.53 6.84
N GLY A 21 18.43 5.34 7.67
CA GLY A 21 18.28 5.32 9.14
C GLY A 21 16.83 5.48 9.64
N PRO A 22 16.10 6.54 9.26
CA PRO A 22 14.71 6.73 9.70
C PRO A 22 13.75 5.65 9.19
N ILE A 23 14.01 5.03 8.03
CA ILE A 23 13.16 3.95 7.48
C ILE A 23 13.12 2.75 8.44
N TYR A 24 14.28 2.33 8.93
CA TYR A 24 14.34 1.22 9.89
C TYR A 24 13.77 1.61 11.26
N GLY A 25 13.95 2.87 11.68
CA GLY A 25 13.32 3.40 12.90
C GLY A 25 11.80 3.30 12.87
N ASP A 26 11.18 3.75 11.78
CA ASP A 26 9.72 3.67 11.58
C ASP A 26 9.25 2.22 11.50
N PHE A 27 10.03 1.35 10.87
CA PHE A 27 9.74 -0.09 10.82
C PHE A 27 9.66 -0.68 12.24
N PHE A 28 10.69 -0.55 13.05
CA PHE A 28 10.69 -1.16 14.39
C PHE A 28 9.67 -0.52 15.33
N LYS A 29 9.44 0.80 15.21
CA LYS A 29 8.45 1.50 16.03
C LYS A 29 7.02 1.04 15.73
N ASN A 30 6.68 0.85 14.45
CA ASN A 30 5.31 0.58 14.02
C ASN A 30 5.03 -0.91 13.70
N ALA A 31 6.06 -1.74 13.54
CA ALA A 31 5.91 -3.14 13.15
C ALA A 31 5.02 -3.92 14.12
N PHE A 32 5.31 -3.86 15.42
CA PHE A 32 4.53 -4.60 16.42
C PHE A 32 3.04 -4.26 16.35
N PHE A 33 2.74 -2.97 16.27
CA PHE A 33 1.38 -2.46 16.20
C PHE A 33 0.65 -2.90 14.93
N ILE A 34 1.29 -2.74 13.77
CA ILE A 34 0.69 -3.11 12.48
C ILE A 34 0.51 -4.62 12.39
N TYR A 35 1.45 -5.42 12.91
CA TYR A 35 1.29 -6.88 12.96
C TYR A 35 0.10 -7.30 13.81
N MET A 36 -0.04 -6.74 15.02
CA MET A 36 -1.15 -7.04 15.91
C MET A 36 -2.51 -6.69 15.26
N LEU A 37 -2.61 -5.51 14.64
CA LEU A 37 -3.81 -5.13 13.90
C LEU A 37 -4.07 -6.01 12.69
N SER A 38 -3.02 -6.34 11.94
CA SER A 38 -3.14 -7.18 10.74
C SER A 38 -3.72 -8.55 11.07
N ILE A 39 -3.40 -9.13 12.24
CA ILE A 39 -4.00 -10.40 12.69
C ILE A 39 -5.51 -10.25 12.91
N LEU A 40 -5.93 -9.21 13.65
CA LEU A 40 -7.34 -8.95 13.91
C LEU A 40 -8.12 -8.74 12.60
N PHE A 41 -7.58 -7.91 11.71
CA PHE A 41 -8.21 -7.62 10.42
C PHE A 41 -8.18 -8.81 9.48
N ALA A 42 -7.13 -9.64 9.48
CA ALA A 42 -7.09 -10.88 8.72
C ALA A 42 -8.22 -11.81 9.15
N ILE A 43 -8.49 -11.95 10.45
CA ILE A 43 -9.61 -12.77 10.95
C ILE A 43 -10.94 -12.17 10.47
N VAL A 44 -11.15 -10.87 10.66
CA VAL A 44 -12.41 -10.19 10.28
C VAL A 44 -12.66 -10.26 8.76
N THR A 45 -11.64 -10.01 7.94
CA THR A 45 -11.74 -10.09 6.49
C THR A 45 -11.95 -11.53 6.01
N THR A 46 -11.27 -12.50 6.61
CA THR A 46 -11.48 -13.93 6.30
C THR A 46 -12.90 -14.37 6.63
N LEU A 47 -13.44 -13.98 7.79
CA LEU A 47 -14.84 -14.22 8.14
C LEU A 47 -15.79 -13.53 7.16
N GLY A 48 -15.45 -12.30 6.74
CA GLY A 48 -16.16 -11.57 5.70
C GLY A 48 -16.25 -12.38 4.41
N PHE A 49 -15.12 -12.84 3.89
CA PHE A 49 -15.05 -13.67 2.68
C PHE A 49 -15.79 -15.00 2.83
N LEU A 50 -15.74 -15.63 4.00
CA LEU A 50 -16.44 -16.89 4.28
C LEU A 50 -17.95 -16.73 4.24
N LEU A 51 -18.48 -15.63 4.78
CA LEU A 51 -19.91 -15.32 4.71
C LEU A 51 -20.31 -14.98 3.27
N PHE A 52 -19.64 -13.99 2.66
CA PHE A 52 -19.85 -13.58 1.27
C PHE A 52 -18.62 -12.82 0.73
N ILE A 53 -18.28 -13.03 -0.54
CA ILE A 53 -17.12 -12.37 -1.17
C ILE A 53 -17.21 -10.83 -1.10
N ILE A 54 -18.40 -10.26 -1.32
CA ILE A 54 -18.61 -8.81 -1.40
C ILE A 54 -18.34 -8.11 -0.04
N PRO A 55 -18.91 -8.54 1.10
CA PRO A 55 -18.55 -8.03 2.43
C PRO A 55 -17.06 -8.12 2.76
N GLY A 56 -16.39 -9.20 2.34
CA GLY A 56 -14.94 -9.35 2.53
C GLY A 56 -14.15 -8.25 1.83
N ILE A 57 -14.46 -7.98 0.55
CA ILE A 57 -13.83 -6.89 -0.22
C ILE A 57 -14.13 -5.54 0.42
N PHE A 58 -15.38 -5.31 0.85
CA PHE A 58 -15.80 -4.06 1.46
C PHE A 58 -14.99 -3.74 2.72
N LEU A 59 -14.84 -4.72 3.62
CA LEU A 59 -14.04 -4.59 4.83
C LEU A 59 -12.56 -4.37 4.51
N LEU A 60 -12.01 -5.08 3.53
CA LEU A 60 -10.63 -4.93 3.11
C LEU A 60 -10.35 -3.50 2.64
N VAL A 61 -11.19 -2.94 1.76
CA VAL A 61 -11.01 -1.58 1.23
C VAL A 61 -11.18 -0.51 2.32
N LEU A 62 -12.10 -0.70 3.27
CA LEU A 62 -12.28 0.26 4.36
C LEU A 62 -11.09 0.32 5.32
N PHE A 63 -10.43 -0.82 5.56
CA PHE A 63 -9.37 -0.92 6.56
C PHE A 63 -7.96 -1.04 5.98
N MET A 64 -7.81 -1.06 4.66
CA MET A 64 -6.48 -1.07 4.02
C MET A 64 -5.66 0.19 4.34
N GLY A 65 -6.30 1.30 4.72
CA GLY A 65 -5.66 2.57 5.09
C GLY A 65 -4.81 2.53 6.36
N ILE A 66 -5.04 1.56 7.25
CA ILE A 66 -4.41 1.49 8.58
C ILE A 66 -2.88 1.59 8.57
N PRO A 67 -2.14 0.75 7.82
CA PRO A 67 -0.69 0.85 7.78
C PRO A 67 -0.19 2.19 7.25
N PHE A 68 -0.94 2.84 6.35
CA PHE A 68 -0.57 4.14 5.78
C PHE A 68 -0.74 5.23 6.83
N VAL A 69 -1.92 5.34 7.42
CA VAL A 69 -2.22 6.29 8.51
C VAL A 69 -1.21 6.16 9.65
N LYS A 70 -0.94 4.93 10.10
CA LYS A 70 -0.04 4.73 11.24
C LYS A 70 1.39 5.17 10.96
N VAL A 71 1.88 4.96 9.75
CA VAL A 71 3.26 5.33 9.37
C VAL A 71 3.37 6.81 9.07
N ILE A 72 2.36 7.40 8.46
CA ILE A 72 2.39 8.78 7.95
C ILE A 72 2.10 9.78 9.06
N ASP A 73 1.05 9.53 9.86
CA ASP A 73 0.56 10.46 10.89
C ASP A 73 1.07 10.09 12.30
N ASN A 74 1.57 8.87 12.51
CA ASN A 74 2.08 8.37 13.79
C ASN A 74 1.05 8.40 14.96
N ASP A 75 -0.23 8.48 14.62
CA ASP A 75 -1.33 8.71 15.57
C ASP A 75 -1.64 7.51 16.50
N PRO A 76 -2.35 7.75 17.62
CA PRO A 76 -2.82 6.69 18.51
C PRO A 76 -3.90 5.81 17.86
N PHE A 77 -4.04 4.59 18.38
CA PHE A 77 -4.87 3.52 17.80
C PHE A 77 -6.28 3.94 17.36
N GLU A 78 -7.00 4.64 18.23
CA GLU A 78 -8.39 5.04 17.98
C GLU A 78 -8.50 6.01 16.81
N VAL A 79 -7.53 6.90 16.69
CA VAL A 79 -7.47 7.90 15.62
C VAL A 79 -7.10 7.22 14.32
N VAL A 80 -6.13 6.29 14.34
CA VAL A 80 -5.71 5.51 13.17
C VAL A 80 -6.88 4.75 12.55
N ILE A 81 -7.71 4.07 13.36
CA ILE A 81 -8.87 3.33 12.85
C ILE A 81 -9.90 4.27 12.24
N LYS A 82 -10.20 5.39 12.92
CA LYS A 82 -11.19 6.37 12.44
C LYS A 82 -10.74 7.02 11.13
N GLN A 83 -9.49 7.44 11.05
CA GLN A 83 -8.91 8.02 9.82
C GLN A 83 -8.82 6.99 8.70
N ALA A 84 -8.39 5.76 8.97
CA ALA A 84 -8.38 4.70 7.97
C ALA A 84 -9.77 4.43 7.40
N TYR A 85 -10.78 4.35 8.27
CA TYR A 85 -12.17 4.18 7.85
C TYR A 85 -12.68 5.37 7.02
N LEU A 86 -12.35 6.61 7.42
CA LEU A 86 -12.70 7.82 6.67
C LEU A 86 -12.04 7.83 5.29
N PHE A 87 -10.74 7.55 5.21
CA PHE A 87 -9.98 7.44 3.97
C PHE A 87 -10.58 6.37 3.05
N GLY A 88 -10.80 5.16 3.58
CA GLY A 88 -11.38 4.05 2.83
C GLY A 88 -12.80 4.32 2.36
N LYS A 89 -13.63 5.01 3.16
CA LYS A 89 -14.99 5.38 2.79
C LYS A 89 -15.03 6.44 1.69
N GLN A 90 -14.20 7.49 1.81
CA GLN A 90 -14.18 8.59 0.84
C GLN A 90 -13.59 8.18 -0.50
N ASN A 91 -12.54 7.34 -0.48
CA ASN A 91 -11.87 6.83 -1.67
C ASN A 91 -12.33 5.42 -2.06
N PHE A 92 -13.50 4.97 -1.57
CA PHE A 92 -13.92 3.57 -1.70
C PHE A 92 -13.92 3.10 -3.15
N MET A 93 -14.48 3.88 -4.07
CA MET A 93 -14.57 3.52 -5.48
C MET A 93 -13.20 3.46 -6.15
N LEU A 94 -12.33 4.44 -5.85
CA LEU A 94 -10.97 4.51 -6.38
C LEU A 94 -10.12 3.33 -5.88
N LEU A 95 -10.12 3.08 -4.57
CA LEU A 95 -9.39 1.98 -3.95
C LEU A 95 -9.92 0.62 -4.41
N SER A 96 -11.24 0.45 -4.52
CA SER A 96 -11.84 -0.79 -5.04
C SER A 96 -11.45 -1.04 -6.49
N SER A 97 -11.53 -0.02 -7.35
CA SER A 97 -11.14 -0.12 -8.76
C SER A 97 -9.65 -0.45 -8.90
N LEU A 98 -8.81 0.17 -8.09
CA LEU A 98 -7.37 -0.08 -8.07
C LEU A 98 -7.09 -1.53 -7.62
N LEU A 99 -7.72 -1.99 -6.54
CA LEU A 99 -7.60 -3.37 -6.06
C LEU A 99 -8.00 -4.37 -7.14
N ILE A 100 -9.14 -4.16 -7.80
CA ILE A 100 -9.62 -5.04 -8.88
C ILE A 100 -8.66 -5.02 -10.07
N THR A 101 -8.18 -3.83 -10.46
CA THR A 101 -7.22 -3.69 -11.57
C THR A 101 -5.94 -4.45 -11.29
N PHE A 102 -5.37 -4.28 -10.09
CA PHE A 102 -4.17 -5.02 -9.68
C PHE A 102 -4.43 -6.52 -9.58
N ALA A 103 -5.59 -6.95 -9.08
CA ALA A 103 -5.94 -8.36 -9.03
C ALA A 103 -6.06 -8.99 -10.43
N ILE A 104 -6.65 -8.27 -11.39
CA ILE A 104 -6.74 -8.72 -12.78
C ILE A 104 -5.35 -8.80 -13.41
N VAL A 105 -4.53 -7.76 -13.23
CA VAL A 105 -3.15 -7.75 -13.73
C VAL A 105 -2.36 -8.90 -13.12
N ASP A 106 -2.39 -9.05 -11.80
CA ASP A 106 -1.73 -10.15 -11.10
C ASP A 106 -2.16 -11.51 -11.65
N PHE A 107 -3.47 -11.74 -11.79
CA PHE A 107 -4.02 -12.98 -12.31
C PHE A 107 -3.54 -13.27 -13.73
N VAL A 108 -3.60 -12.28 -14.63
CA VAL A 108 -3.16 -12.43 -16.03
C VAL A 108 -1.67 -12.73 -16.10
N PHE A 109 -0.83 -11.99 -15.37
CA PHE A 109 0.61 -12.21 -15.33
C PHE A 109 0.95 -13.57 -14.73
N THR A 110 0.43 -13.87 -13.54
CA THR A 110 0.62 -15.17 -12.87
C THR A 110 0.23 -16.33 -13.79
N TYR A 111 -0.93 -16.25 -14.44
CA TYR A 111 -1.39 -17.30 -15.36
C TYR A 111 -0.48 -17.45 -16.58
N LEU A 112 -0.19 -16.33 -17.28
CA LEU A 112 0.61 -16.33 -18.50
C LEU A 112 2.03 -16.85 -18.24
N PHE A 113 2.69 -16.34 -17.22
CA PHE A 113 4.05 -16.75 -16.89
C PHE A 113 4.13 -18.17 -16.34
N SER A 114 3.14 -18.61 -15.56
CA SER A 114 3.08 -20.01 -15.13
C SER A 114 2.88 -20.96 -16.31
N PHE A 115 1.99 -20.60 -17.25
CA PHE A 115 1.76 -21.38 -18.46
C PHE A 115 3.04 -21.52 -19.29
N ILE A 116 3.75 -20.41 -19.53
CA ILE A 116 5.05 -20.41 -20.23
C ILE A 116 6.05 -21.29 -19.47
N ALA A 117 6.21 -21.09 -18.16
CA ALA A 117 7.17 -21.86 -17.37
C ALA A 117 6.88 -23.37 -17.44
N ILE A 118 5.62 -23.79 -17.34
CA ILE A 118 5.22 -25.19 -17.44
C ILE A 118 5.55 -25.76 -18.82
N VAL A 119 5.16 -25.07 -19.90
CA VAL A 119 5.35 -25.55 -21.28
C VAL A 119 6.84 -25.69 -21.65
N PHE A 120 7.69 -24.78 -21.18
CA PHE A 120 9.10 -24.77 -21.57
C PHE A 120 10.02 -25.58 -20.66
N THR A 121 9.67 -25.72 -19.38
CA THR A 121 10.61 -26.31 -18.40
C THR A 121 10.07 -27.54 -17.71
N GLU A 122 8.75 -27.75 -17.66
CA GLU A 122 8.07 -28.83 -16.93
C GLU A 122 8.44 -28.91 -15.42
N GLN A 123 9.21 -27.95 -14.91
CA GLN A 123 9.70 -27.94 -13.53
C GLN A 123 8.86 -26.98 -12.69
N MET A 124 8.17 -27.53 -11.70
CA MET A 124 7.38 -26.75 -10.73
C MET A 124 8.23 -25.73 -9.96
N ALA A 125 9.53 -26.00 -9.77
CA ALA A 125 10.44 -25.03 -9.18
C ALA A 125 10.45 -23.71 -9.97
N ILE A 126 10.66 -23.77 -11.29
CA ILE A 126 10.79 -22.59 -12.15
C ILE A 126 9.49 -21.77 -12.17
N VAL A 127 8.34 -22.45 -12.14
CA VAL A 127 7.03 -21.79 -11.98
C VAL A 127 7.00 -20.97 -10.69
N ASN A 128 7.35 -21.58 -9.55
CA ASN A 128 7.33 -20.89 -8.25
C ASN A 128 8.31 -19.70 -8.19
N TRP A 129 9.51 -19.85 -8.76
CA TRP A 129 10.48 -18.74 -8.84
C TRP A 129 9.94 -17.58 -9.68
N THR A 130 9.30 -17.89 -10.80
CA THR A 130 8.70 -16.88 -11.68
C THR A 130 7.56 -16.14 -10.98
N LEU A 131 6.70 -16.86 -10.26
CA LEU A 131 5.64 -16.28 -9.45
C LEU A 131 6.18 -15.36 -8.34
N LEU A 132 7.25 -15.77 -7.67
CA LEU A 132 7.90 -14.95 -6.65
C LEU A 132 8.42 -13.64 -7.24
N LEU A 133 9.08 -13.70 -8.40
CA LEU A 133 9.59 -12.52 -9.09
C LEU A 133 8.47 -11.55 -9.45
N ILE A 134 7.36 -12.03 -10.03
CA ILE A 134 6.22 -11.17 -10.40
C ILE A 134 5.64 -10.47 -9.17
N ASN A 135 5.39 -11.23 -8.10
CA ASN A 135 4.86 -10.69 -6.85
C ASN A 135 5.77 -9.65 -6.21
N MET A 136 7.10 -9.82 -6.35
CA MET A 136 8.09 -8.88 -5.83
C MET A 136 7.99 -7.50 -6.48
N PHE A 137 7.52 -7.39 -7.72
CA PHE A 137 7.34 -6.10 -8.41
C PHE A 137 5.92 -5.53 -8.25
N LEU A 138 4.91 -6.39 -8.32
CA LEU A 138 3.52 -5.94 -8.33
C LEU A 138 3.09 -5.36 -6.97
N LEU A 139 3.48 -6.02 -5.87
CA LEU A 139 3.11 -5.59 -4.52
C LEU A 139 3.67 -4.20 -4.16
N PRO A 140 4.98 -3.89 -4.36
CA PRO A 140 5.49 -2.54 -4.15
C PRO A 140 4.77 -1.48 -4.97
N LEU A 141 4.46 -1.77 -6.23
CA LEU A 141 3.78 -0.81 -7.12
C LEU A 141 2.38 -0.47 -6.58
N TYR A 142 1.65 -1.47 -6.11
CA TYR A 142 0.37 -1.28 -5.42
C TYR A 142 0.52 -0.38 -4.19
N ILE A 143 1.47 -0.70 -3.30
CA ILE A 143 1.69 0.02 -2.05
C ILE A 143 2.09 1.49 -2.31
N ILE A 144 2.96 1.74 -3.29
CA ILE A 144 3.38 3.09 -3.68
C ILE A 144 2.17 3.89 -4.15
N THR A 145 1.33 3.29 -4.99
CA THR A 145 0.15 3.97 -5.55
C THR A 145 -0.84 4.34 -4.45
N VAL A 146 -1.14 3.41 -3.53
CA VAL A 146 -2.03 3.68 -2.39
C VAL A 146 -1.43 4.74 -1.46
N THR A 147 -0.12 4.69 -1.19
CA THR A 147 0.56 5.71 -0.37
C THR A 147 0.40 7.10 -0.97
N LYS A 148 0.57 7.24 -2.28
CA LYS A 148 0.39 8.53 -2.98
C LYS A 148 -1.05 9.03 -2.92
N ILE A 149 -2.03 8.14 -3.08
CA ILE A 149 -3.45 8.49 -2.92
C ILE A 149 -3.72 8.98 -1.49
N TYR A 150 -3.16 8.31 -0.48
CA TYR A 150 -3.29 8.73 0.90
C TYR A 150 -2.68 10.11 1.16
N LEU A 151 -1.45 10.36 0.71
CA LEU A 151 -0.77 11.64 0.88
C LEU A 151 -1.51 12.79 0.18
N SER A 152 -2.09 12.52 -0.99
CA SER A 152 -2.96 13.48 -1.68
C SER A 152 -4.25 13.75 -0.90
N TRP A 153 -4.87 12.70 -0.35
CA TRP A 153 -6.09 12.84 0.44
C TRP A 153 -5.86 13.62 1.76
N ASN A 154 -4.71 13.42 2.42
CA ASN A 154 -4.35 14.10 3.66
C ASN A 154 -3.90 15.57 3.44
N GLY A 155 -3.85 16.06 2.20
CA GLY A 155 -3.41 17.42 1.86
C GLY A 155 -1.90 17.64 1.95
N GLU A 156 -1.11 16.63 2.32
CA GLU A 156 0.35 16.73 2.33
C GLU A 156 0.91 16.93 0.91
N ALA A 157 0.36 16.24 -0.09
CA ALA A 157 0.86 16.36 -1.46
C ALA A 157 0.64 17.76 -2.07
N ASP A 158 -0.41 18.48 -1.65
CA ASP A 158 -0.74 19.80 -2.18
C ASP A 158 0.07 20.91 -1.48
N SER A 159 0.27 20.79 -0.16
CA SER A 159 1.12 21.73 0.59
C SER A 159 2.59 21.71 0.15
N ILE A 160 3.11 20.53 -0.24
CA ILE A 160 4.49 20.40 -0.74
C ILE A 160 4.63 21.02 -2.13
N LYS A 161 3.66 20.78 -3.04
CA LYS A 161 3.66 21.43 -4.37
C LYS A 161 3.57 22.95 -4.30
N GLU A 162 2.81 23.47 -3.35
CA GLU A 162 2.71 24.91 -3.11
C GLU A 162 4.04 25.49 -2.60
N ALA A 163 4.72 24.80 -1.69
CA ALA A 163 6.05 25.19 -1.21
C ALA A 163 7.10 25.22 -2.33
N ASP A 164 7.13 24.19 -3.19
CA ASP A 164 8.05 24.14 -4.34
C ASP A 164 7.78 25.27 -5.34
N TYR A 165 6.51 25.58 -5.59
CA TYR A 165 6.11 26.69 -6.47
C TYR A 165 6.56 28.04 -5.93
N ILE A 166 6.38 28.29 -4.63
CA ILE A 166 6.86 29.51 -3.96
C ILE A 166 8.39 29.60 -4.03
N GLN A 167 9.10 28.49 -3.82
CA GLN A 167 10.55 28.46 -3.90
C GLN A 167 11.07 28.71 -5.33
N GLN A 168 10.38 28.20 -6.35
CA GLN A 168 10.69 28.51 -7.74
C GLN A 168 10.48 29.99 -8.04
N LEU A 169 9.37 30.59 -7.61
CA LEU A 169 9.12 32.02 -7.77
C LEU A 169 10.20 32.88 -7.10
N ALA A 170 10.65 32.50 -5.90
CA ALA A 170 11.72 33.19 -5.18
C ALA A 170 13.09 33.10 -5.89
N LYS A 171 13.27 32.16 -6.83
CA LYS A 171 14.50 32.01 -7.61
C LYS A 171 14.52 32.88 -8.87
N TYR A 172 13.37 33.42 -9.27
CA TYR A 172 13.19 34.29 -10.45
C TYR A 172 13.00 35.78 -10.07
N HIS A 173 13.05 36.12 -8.77
CA HIS A 173 13.06 37.48 -8.23
C HIS A 173 14.41 37.77 -7.57
#